data_AF-A0A090AFA3-F1
#
_entry.id   AF-A0A090AFA3-F1
#
_cell.length_a   1.000
_cell.length_b   1.000
_cell.length_c   1.000
_cell.angle_alpha   90.00
_cell.angle_beta   90.00
_cell.angle_gamma   90.00
#
_symmetry.space_group_name_H-M   'P 1'
#
loop_
_entity.id
_entity.type
_entity.pdbx_description
1 polymer ?
#
loop_
_entity_poly.entity_id
_entity_poly.type
_entity_poly.pdbx_seq_one_letter_code
_entity_poly.pdbx_strand_id
1 'polypeptide(L)'
;MQYLKIVSVIFASSCLVFLSTINTLSAEELIPPTLLDFSQTDATLTPQLTVNNQPATVGQQWIASDKINLSAQLKVAQADIGKEGSVYVVMLWNNSIFLMKDNKGNWLPWNGDFKQLVAYFTQTLPEQATPVEIISGLGGLTGQFAVYVGYQNNQTRNAIYYNASPITFTVQSIQEVMTTSLHGTTRGMSHFYGVDQGGLEQFTHLPYDDLTCNSCHVDSTACTSCHAVPGDTPDNAKCLDSCHRRQKFEQQFSPDYHLLAQASGGLEMKCASCHTAKQMHGDGQPYSSLHNNPTKVDCQQSGCHTNLAIAGKTMHETHLQNLECAACHVKMTMTCYSCHFADGSGFQPPITDWKILVKQASTGKITTGNIQTMVSAGNSFLVVAPFFGHTVQKNNELTCATCHDSPAVREYKQQGSMTLATWNETDKTIKNLTGVIPIPLDWQTALKVDFVAKDTSGEWTFQKDSIDATQMLFADPINVKKMPKF
;
A
#
# COMPACT_ATOMS: atom_id res chain seq x y z
N MET A 1 -4.52 48.07 35.25
CA MET A 1 -4.03 49.23 34.46
C MET A 1 -4.82 49.26 33.16
N GLN A 2 -5.77 50.21 33.04
CA GLN A 2 -5.86 51.22 31.95
C GLN A 2 -6.32 50.66 30.59
N TYR A 3 -7.39 51.10 29.91
CA TYR A 3 -8.23 52.31 30.00
C TYR A 3 -9.62 52.06 29.41
N LEU A 4 -10.62 52.75 29.97
CA LEU A 4 -11.97 53.00 29.45
C LEU A 4 -12.01 54.43 28.86
N LYS A 5 -12.67 54.66 27.72
CA LYS A 5 -13.22 55.97 27.24
C LYS A 5 -14.39 55.65 26.30
N ILE A 6 -15.66 55.70 26.72
CA ILE A 6 -16.58 56.85 26.86
C ILE A 6 -16.62 57.75 25.62
N VAL A 7 -17.75 57.73 24.90
CA VAL A 7 -18.44 58.94 24.41
C VAL A 7 -19.95 58.73 24.61
N SER A 8 -20.54 59.58 25.45
CA SER A 8 -21.98 59.79 25.60
C SER A 8 -22.37 61.03 24.80
N VAL A 9 -23.54 61.02 24.14
CA VAL A 9 -24.23 62.24 23.73
C VAL A 9 -25.68 62.13 24.19
N ILE A 10 -26.10 63.15 24.94
CA ILE A 10 -27.44 63.38 25.49
C ILE A 10 -28.22 64.23 24.50
N PHE A 11 -29.50 63.91 24.27
CA PHE A 11 -30.53 64.92 24.03
C PHE A 11 -31.82 64.47 24.73
N ALA A 12 -32.40 65.40 25.50
CA ALA A 12 -33.66 65.26 26.20
C ALA A 12 -34.76 66.02 25.44
N SER A 13 -35.96 65.43 25.32
CA SER A 13 -37.22 66.04 25.77
C SER A 13 -38.46 65.37 25.15
N SER A 14 -39.31 64.85 26.05
CA SER A 14 -40.77 65.07 26.13
C SER A 14 -41.75 64.46 25.11
N CYS A 15 -42.61 63.60 25.67
CA CYS A 15 -44.07 63.54 25.49
C CYS A 15 -44.66 62.89 24.21
N LEU A 16 -45.22 61.69 24.33
CA LEU A 16 -46.67 61.45 24.43
C LEU A 16 -46.95 59.94 24.50
N VAL A 17 -47.81 59.56 25.44
CA VAL A 17 -48.37 58.21 25.58
C VAL A 17 -49.35 57.96 24.44
N PHE A 18 -49.04 57.02 23.56
CA PHE A 18 -50.04 56.30 22.76
C PHE A 18 -50.04 54.85 23.19
N LEU A 19 -51.11 54.45 23.89
CA LEU A 19 -51.50 53.06 24.07
C LEU A 19 -51.83 52.48 22.68
N SER A 20 -50.88 51.81 22.05
CA SER A 20 -51.17 50.84 21.01
C SER A 20 -51.17 49.45 21.65
N THR A 21 -52.27 48.75 21.42
CA THR A 21 -52.53 47.37 21.83
C THR A 21 -51.33 46.47 21.56
N ILE A 22 -50.77 45.88 22.61
CA ILE A 22 -49.86 44.74 22.50
C ILE A 22 -50.72 43.59 21.94
N ASN A 23 -50.62 43.34 20.64
CA ASN A 23 -50.92 42.01 20.12
C ASN A 23 -49.82 41.11 20.69
N THR A 24 -50.16 40.38 21.75
CA THR A 24 -49.42 39.21 22.17
C THR A 24 -49.52 38.20 21.02
N LEU A 25 -48.56 38.23 20.09
CA LEU A 25 -48.25 37.02 19.33
C LEU A 25 -47.75 36.02 20.38
N SER A 26 -48.52 34.96 20.59
CA SER A 26 -48.05 33.77 21.28
C SER A 26 -46.75 33.33 20.62
N ALA A 27 -45.65 33.34 21.36
CA ALA A 27 -44.50 32.53 21.00
C ALA A 27 -44.98 31.08 21.08
N GLU A 28 -45.30 30.48 19.93
CA GLU A 28 -45.46 29.04 19.84
C GLU A 28 -44.19 28.41 20.39
N GLU A 29 -44.34 27.76 21.54
CA GLU A 29 -43.28 26.96 22.14
C GLU A 29 -42.98 25.82 21.16
N LEU A 30 -41.89 25.95 20.39
CA LEU A 30 -41.45 24.94 19.43
C LEU A 30 -41.17 23.63 20.19
N ILE A 31 -42.16 22.73 20.18
CA ILE A 31 -42.01 21.35 20.66
C ILE A 31 -40.86 20.73 19.86
N PRO A 32 -39.83 20.16 20.51
CA PRO A 32 -38.74 19.52 19.79
C PRO A 32 -39.29 18.36 18.93
N PRO A 33 -38.76 18.15 17.71
CA PRO A 33 -39.22 17.06 16.86
C PRO A 33 -38.96 15.71 17.52
N THR A 34 -39.88 14.77 17.32
CA THR A 34 -39.72 13.37 17.75
C THR A 34 -38.78 12.64 16.79
N LEU A 35 -37.89 11.80 17.30
CA LEU A 35 -37.05 10.93 16.46
C LEU A 35 -37.80 9.65 16.11
N LEU A 36 -37.89 9.33 14.82
CA LEU A 36 -38.48 8.09 14.31
C LEU A 36 -37.46 7.35 13.45
N ASP A 37 -37.28 6.06 13.72
CA ASP A 37 -36.39 5.22 12.93
C ASP A 37 -37.00 4.97 11.54
N PHE A 38 -36.18 4.95 10.50
CA PHE A 38 -36.58 4.49 9.17
C PHE A 38 -37.23 3.10 9.19
N SER A 39 -36.87 2.23 10.14
CA SER A 39 -37.55 0.93 10.30
C SER A 39 -39.04 1.03 10.64
N GLN A 40 -39.51 2.21 11.10
CA GLN A 40 -40.91 2.48 11.42
C GLN A 40 -41.67 3.09 10.23
N THR A 41 -41.02 3.28 9.08
CA THR A 41 -41.60 3.78 7.84
C THR A 41 -41.14 2.96 6.64
N ASP A 42 -41.46 3.41 5.42
CA ASP A 42 -40.95 2.87 4.17
C ASP A 42 -39.77 3.69 3.60
N ALA A 43 -39.22 4.62 4.40
CA ALA A 43 -37.99 5.34 4.07
C ALA A 43 -36.77 4.42 4.20
N THR A 44 -35.75 4.63 3.35
CA THR A 44 -34.52 3.83 3.38
C THR A 44 -33.29 4.68 3.10
N LEU A 45 -32.15 4.28 3.65
CA LEU A 45 -30.85 4.90 3.40
C LEU A 45 -29.84 3.84 2.96
N THR A 46 -29.29 3.99 1.76
CA THR A 46 -28.28 3.06 1.22
C THR A 46 -26.93 3.77 1.09
N PRO A 47 -25.92 3.45 1.93
CA PRO A 47 -24.62 4.08 1.85
C PRO A 47 -23.89 3.73 0.54
N GLN A 48 -23.17 4.72 0.01
CA GLN A 48 -22.27 4.59 -1.13
C GLN A 48 -20.92 5.14 -0.71
N LEU A 49 -19.94 4.24 -0.62
CA LEU A 49 -18.62 4.57 -0.13
C LEU A 49 -17.60 4.39 -1.24
N THR A 50 -16.69 5.35 -1.37
CA THR A 50 -15.49 5.19 -2.18
C THR A 50 -14.25 5.56 -1.36
N VAL A 51 -13.19 4.79 -1.55
CA VAL A 51 -11.89 5.03 -0.94
C VAL A 51 -10.87 5.08 -2.07
N ASN A 52 -10.11 6.18 -2.15
CA ASN A 52 -9.15 6.42 -3.23
C ASN A 52 -9.77 6.23 -4.63
N ASN A 53 -11.00 6.73 -4.80
CA ASN A 53 -11.82 6.63 -6.02
C ASN A 53 -12.23 5.20 -6.42
N GLN A 54 -12.11 4.22 -5.53
CA GLN A 54 -12.59 2.85 -5.74
C GLN A 54 -13.77 2.53 -4.83
N PRO A 55 -14.78 1.76 -5.28
CA PRO A 55 -15.89 1.32 -4.44
C PRO A 55 -15.42 0.59 -3.18
N ALA A 56 -16.04 0.89 -2.04
CA ALA A 56 -15.72 0.29 -0.75
C ALA A 56 -17.01 -0.06 0.03
N THR A 57 -16.86 -0.80 1.13
CA THR A 57 -18.01 -1.23 1.96
C THR A 57 -17.89 -0.69 3.38
N VAL A 58 -19.04 -0.44 4.01
CA VAL A 58 -19.12 0.03 5.41
C VAL A 58 -18.63 -1.05 6.37
N GLY A 59 -18.07 -0.64 7.52
CA GLY A 59 -17.47 -1.56 8.49
C GLY A 59 -16.03 -1.99 8.21
N GLN A 60 -15.44 -1.55 7.08
CA GLN A 60 -14.01 -1.71 6.82
C GLN A 60 -13.16 -0.72 7.63
N GLN A 61 -11.91 -1.08 7.88
CA GLN A 61 -10.90 -0.20 8.47
C GLN A 61 -10.08 0.45 7.35
N TRP A 62 -9.86 1.75 7.47
CA TRP A 62 -9.03 2.55 6.55
C TRP A 62 -7.91 3.24 7.31
N ILE A 63 -6.99 3.85 6.59
CA ILE A 63 -5.86 4.56 7.19
C ILE A 63 -5.94 6.05 6.90
N ALA A 64 -5.29 6.88 7.73
CA ALA A 64 -5.35 8.34 7.61
C ALA A 64 -4.91 8.89 6.24
N SER A 65 -4.12 8.15 5.47
CA SER A 65 -3.71 8.53 4.10
C SER A 65 -4.75 8.20 3.02
N ASP A 66 -5.78 7.42 3.34
CA ASP A 66 -6.85 7.10 2.41
C ASP A 66 -7.77 8.31 2.22
N LYS A 67 -8.17 8.58 0.97
CA LYS A 67 -9.20 9.57 0.64
C LYS A 67 -10.57 8.92 0.68
N ILE A 68 -11.35 9.22 1.72
CA ILE A 68 -12.65 8.59 1.96
C ILE A 68 -13.76 9.55 1.51
N ASN A 69 -14.62 9.08 0.62
CA ASN A 69 -15.88 9.76 0.29
C ASN A 69 -17.05 8.87 0.69
N LEU A 70 -18.02 9.46 1.38
CA LEU A 70 -19.26 8.80 1.77
C LEU A 70 -20.43 9.62 1.25
N SER A 71 -21.28 8.98 0.47
CA SER A 71 -22.62 9.46 0.14
C SER A 71 -23.65 8.41 0.54
N ALA A 72 -24.93 8.75 0.46
CA ALA A 72 -26.00 7.79 0.68
C ALA A 72 -27.21 8.08 -0.22
N GLN A 73 -27.84 7.04 -0.73
CA GLN A 73 -29.12 7.16 -1.45
C GLN A 73 -30.25 7.20 -0.43
N LEU A 74 -30.89 8.36 -0.29
CA LEU A 74 -32.04 8.55 0.59
C LEU A 74 -33.33 8.37 -0.21
N LYS A 75 -34.13 7.38 0.17
CA LYS A 75 -35.53 7.23 -0.26
C LYS A 75 -36.42 7.65 0.89
N VAL A 76 -37.28 8.66 0.67
CA VAL A 76 -38.24 9.13 1.68
C VAL A 76 -39.47 8.24 1.74
N ALA A 77 -40.24 8.36 2.83
CA ALA A 77 -41.50 7.65 2.98
C ALA A 77 -42.52 8.09 1.92
N GLN A 78 -43.36 7.17 1.42
CA GLN A 78 -44.35 7.46 0.37
C GLN A 78 -45.28 8.62 0.75
N ALA A 79 -45.63 8.71 2.04
CA ALA A 79 -46.50 9.74 2.58
C ALA A 79 -45.88 11.16 2.55
N ASP A 80 -44.56 11.28 2.37
CA ASP A 80 -43.83 12.55 2.41
C ASP A 80 -43.39 13.05 1.02
N ILE A 81 -43.56 12.23 -0.02
CA ILE A 81 -43.21 12.59 -1.40
C ILE A 81 -44.00 13.83 -1.84
N GLY A 82 -43.30 14.76 -2.51
CA GLY A 82 -43.85 16.00 -3.04
C GLY A 82 -44.01 17.11 -2.00
N LYS A 83 -43.70 16.86 -0.72
CA LYS A 83 -43.73 17.86 0.34
C LYS A 83 -42.37 18.54 0.49
N GLU A 84 -42.36 19.77 1.00
CA GLU A 84 -41.12 20.43 1.37
C GLU A 84 -40.53 19.76 2.61
N GLY A 85 -39.26 19.39 2.55
CA GLY A 85 -38.57 18.75 3.66
C GLY A 85 -37.11 19.13 3.77
N SER A 86 -36.62 19.10 5.00
CA SER A 86 -35.25 19.40 5.37
C SER A 86 -34.48 18.10 5.62
N VAL A 87 -33.27 18.00 5.07
CA VAL A 87 -32.36 16.86 5.27
C VAL A 87 -31.26 17.26 6.22
N TYR A 88 -30.94 16.38 7.16
CA TYR A 88 -29.95 16.56 8.22
C TYR A 88 -28.88 15.49 8.12
N VAL A 89 -27.63 15.88 8.42
CA VAL A 89 -26.50 14.96 8.49
C VAL A 89 -25.74 15.24 9.78
N VAL A 90 -25.58 14.21 10.60
CA VAL A 90 -24.87 14.26 11.89
C VAL A 90 -23.80 13.17 11.91
N MET A 91 -22.64 13.51 12.45
CA MET A 91 -21.53 12.60 12.66
C MET A 91 -21.16 12.59 14.15
N LEU A 92 -21.05 11.39 14.71
CA LEU A 92 -20.44 11.16 16.00
C LEU A 92 -19.02 10.64 15.78
N TRP A 93 -18.04 11.41 16.26
CA TRP A 93 -16.62 11.09 16.17
C TRP A 93 -16.07 10.68 17.54
N ASN A 94 -15.38 9.53 17.58
CA ASN A 94 -14.81 8.90 18.79
C ASN A 94 -15.81 8.79 19.95
N ASN A 95 -17.08 8.54 19.62
CA ASN A 95 -18.19 8.43 20.57
C ASN A 95 -18.34 9.62 21.55
N SER A 96 -17.73 10.77 21.23
CA SER A 96 -17.63 11.90 22.16
C SER A 96 -17.95 13.24 21.52
N ILE A 97 -17.69 13.41 20.23
CA ILE A 97 -17.86 14.68 19.52
C ILE A 97 -18.98 14.55 18.51
N PHE A 98 -20.06 15.29 18.72
CA PHE A 98 -21.15 15.42 17.76
C PHE A 98 -20.85 16.59 16.81
N LEU A 99 -20.96 16.32 15.51
CA LEU A 99 -20.81 17.28 14.43
C LEU A 99 -22.08 17.24 13.58
N MET A 100 -22.55 18.39 13.12
CA MET A 100 -23.63 18.50 12.12
C MET A 100 -23.10 19.14 10.84
N LYS A 101 -23.64 18.77 9.69
CA LYS A 101 -23.31 19.39 8.41
C LYS A 101 -24.24 20.57 8.15
N ASP A 102 -23.69 21.77 8.02
CA ASP A 102 -24.46 22.99 7.75
C ASP A 102 -24.89 23.10 6.28
N ASN A 103 -25.67 24.12 5.95
CA ASN A 103 -26.19 24.35 4.60
C ASN A 103 -25.16 24.74 3.54
N LYS A 104 -23.89 24.91 3.92
CA LYS A 104 -22.76 25.14 3.03
C LYS A 104 -21.89 23.89 2.90
N GLY A 105 -22.23 22.82 3.59
CA GLY A 105 -21.48 21.57 3.64
C GLY A 105 -20.35 21.53 4.67
N ASN A 106 -20.24 22.51 5.56
CA ASN A 106 -19.23 22.54 6.62
C ASN A 106 -19.67 21.70 7.82
N TRP A 107 -18.70 21.08 8.50
CA TRP A 107 -18.93 20.41 9.77
C TRP A 107 -18.82 21.40 10.94
N LEU A 108 -19.89 21.48 11.75
CA LEU A 108 -19.94 22.31 12.94
C LEU A 108 -20.16 21.45 14.18
N PRO A 109 -19.51 21.75 15.33
CA PRO A 109 -19.86 21.13 16.59
C PRO A 109 -21.34 21.29 16.89
N TRP A 110 -21.97 20.19 17.33
CA TRP A 110 -23.35 20.15 17.75
C TRP A 110 -23.40 19.63 19.18
N ASN A 111 -24.24 20.23 20.02
CA ASN A 111 -24.36 19.86 21.44
C ASN A 111 -25.45 18.80 21.69
N GLY A 112 -26.10 18.30 20.64
CA GLY A 112 -27.23 17.36 20.74
C GLY A 112 -28.60 18.04 20.86
N ASP A 113 -28.68 19.37 20.94
CA ASP A 113 -29.95 20.10 21.00
C ASP A 113 -30.55 20.25 19.60
N PHE A 114 -31.73 19.65 19.37
CA PHE A 114 -32.46 19.74 18.10
C PHE A 114 -32.81 21.16 17.69
N LYS A 115 -32.97 22.09 18.65
CA LYS A 115 -33.24 23.50 18.33
C LYS A 115 -32.07 24.17 17.62
N GLN A 116 -30.87 23.62 17.80
CA GLN A 116 -29.64 24.10 17.19
C GLN A 116 -29.23 23.26 15.96
N LEU A 117 -30.00 22.23 15.61
CA LEU A 117 -29.72 21.38 14.47
C LEU A 117 -30.02 22.14 13.16
N VAL A 118 -29.01 22.27 12.31
CA VAL A 118 -29.11 22.96 11.02
C VAL A 118 -29.37 21.95 9.90
N ALA A 119 -30.31 22.26 9.02
CA ALA A 119 -30.56 21.46 7.82
C ALA A 119 -29.38 21.60 6.85
N TYR A 120 -28.88 20.47 6.33
CA TYR A 120 -27.86 20.46 5.27
C TYR A 120 -28.45 21.03 3.97
N PHE A 121 -29.68 20.68 3.64
CA PHE A 121 -30.43 21.35 2.58
C PHE A 121 -31.93 21.15 2.80
N THR A 122 -32.72 21.97 2.12
CA THR A 122 -34.18 21.84 2.06
C THR A 122 -34.59 21.75 0.61
N GLN A 123 -35.49 20.83 0.31
CA GLN A 123 -35.98 20.58 -1.05
C GLN A 123 -37.39 20.01 -1.01
N THR A 124 -38.04 19.98 -2.18
CA THR A 124 -39.21 19.11 -2.37
C THR A 124 -38.74 17.66 -2.34
N LEU A 125 -39.26 16.87 -1.42
CA LEU A 125 -38.88 15.48 -1.22
C LEU A 125 -39.31 14.64 -2.44
N PRO A 126 -38.36 14.05 -3.19
CA PRO A 126 -38.68 13.39 -4.45
C PRO A 126 -39.12 11.95 -4.25
N GLU A 127 -39.80 11.41 -5.26
CA GLU A 127 -40.21 10.00 -5.32
C GLU A 127 -39.01 9.06 -5.53
N GLN A 128 -38.01 9.51 -6.30
CA GLN A 128 -36.79 8.75 -6.55
C GLN A 128 -35.74 9.01 -5.48
N ALA A 129 -34.91 8.00 -5.21
CA ALA A 129 -33.83 8.14 -4.23
C ALA A 129 -32.84 9.23 -4.66
N THR A 130 -32.42 10.06 -3.70
CA THR A 130 -31.45 11.14 -3.96
C THR A 130 -30.09 10.82 -3.35
N PRO A 131 -28.98 11.07 -4.07
CA PRO A 131 -27.66 11.03 -3.47
C PRO A 131 -27.49 12.19 -2.48
N VAL A 132 -27.24 11.86 -1.22
CA VAL A 132 -26.84 12.79 -0.16
C VAL A 132 -25.32 12.68 -0.01
N GLU A 133 -24.59 13.75 -0.32
CA GLU A 133 -23.15 13.79 -0.06
C GLU A 133 -22.92 14.03 1.44
N ILE A 134 -22.28 13.07 2.12
CA ILE A 134 -22.04 13.15 3.56
C ILE A 134 -20.61 13.64 3.78
N ILE A 135 -19.63 12.89 3.28
CA ILE A 135 -18.20 13.16 3.43
C ILE A 135 -17.56 13.23 2.04
N SER A 136 -16.81 14.29 1.79
CA SER A 136 -16.03 14.47 0.57
C SER A 136 -14.55 14.62 0.92
N GLY A 137 -13.74 13.66 0.49
CA GLY A 137 -12.28 13.68 0.61
C GLY A 137 -11.74 13.68 2.03
N LEU A 138 -12.37 12.98 2.98
CA LEU A 138 -11.83 12.87 4.34
C LEU A 138 -10.44 12.21 4.28
N GLY A 139 -9.47 12.88 4.89
CA GLY A 139 -8.10 12.42 5.05
C GLY A 139 -7.46 13.09 6.27
N GLY A 140 -6.45 12.43 6.85
CA GLY A 140 -5.71 12.91 8.02
C GLY A 140 -6.43 12.79 9.37
N LEU A 141 -7.77 12.77 9.39
CA LEU A 141 -8.54 12.59 10.62
C LEU A 141 -8.70 11.11 10.96
N THR A 142 -8.32 10.73 12.18
CA THR A 142 -8.35 9.35 12.67
C THR A 142 -9.45 9.13 13.70
N GLY A 143 -9.82 7.88 13.93
CA GLY A 143 -10.78 7.49 14.95
C GLY A 143 -12.00 6.76 14.40
N GLN A 144 -13.00 6.63 15.25
CA GLN A 144 -14.26 5.96 14.95
C GLN A 144 -15.30 6.98 14.52
N PHE A 145 -16.04 6.66 13.47
CA PHE A 145 -17.06 7.51 12.89
C PHE A 145 -18.39 6.76 12.88
N ALA A 146 -19.45 7.41 13.34
CA ALA A 146 -20.83 6.96 13.22
C ALA A 146 -21.67 8.08 12.61
N VAL A 147 -22.24 7.83 11.44
CA VAL A 147 -22.98 8.83 10.65
C VAL A 147 -24.47 8.53 10.65
N TYR A 148 -25.24 9.59 10.92
CA TYR A 148 -26.69 9.63 10.88
C TYR A 148 -27.14 10.59 9.79
N VAL A 149 -28.10 10.17 8.98
CA VAL A 149 -28.81 10.97 7.99
C VAL A 149 -30.30 10.86 8.30
N GLY A 150 -30.95 12.00 8.38
CA GLY A 150 -32.38 12.06 8.60
C GLY A 150 -33.04 13.12 7.76
N TYR A 151 -34.37 13.07 7.67
CA TYR A 151 -35.16 14.11 7.04
C TYR A 151 -36.40 14.45 7.88
N GLN A 152 -36.89 15.66 7.71
CA GLN A 152 -38.11 16.15 8.31
C GLN A 152 -39.04 16.67 7.22
N ASN A 153 -40.32 16.37 7.36
CA ASN A 153 -41.37 17.00 6.58
C ASN A 153 -41.74 18.34 7.24
N ASN A 154 -41.51 19.44 6.53
CA ASN A 154 -41.68 20.79 7.07
C ASN A 154 -43.15 21.20 7.22
N GLN A 155 -44.08 20.44 6.66
CA GLN A 155 -45.52 20.68 6.80
C GLN A 155 -46.09 20.08 8.09
N THR A 156 -45.53 18.94 8.55
CA THR A 156 -46.00 18.27 9.78
C THR A 156 -45.13 18.59 11.00
N ARG A 157 -43.89 19.09 10.79
CA ARG A 157 -42.88 19.61 11.76
C ARG A 157 -42.58 18.76 13.00
N ASN A 158 -43.27 17.65 13.26
CA ASN A 158 -43.24 16.98 14.56
C ASN A 158 -42.32 15.77 14.63
N ALA A 159 -41.70 15.33 13.52
CA ALA A 159 -40.78 14.20 13.53
C ALA A 159 -39.62 14.33 12.54
N ILE A 160 -38.44 13.86 12.95
CA ILE A 160 -37.30 13.59 12.09
C ILE A 160 -37.20 12.08 11.92
N TYR A 161 -37.27 11.61 10.68
CA TYR A 161 -37.02 10.23 10.31
C TYR A 161 -35.54 10.03 10.03
N TYR A 162 -34.89 9.03 10.63
CA TYR A 162 -33.44 8.84 10.48
C TYR A 162 -33.03 7.37 10.54
N ASN A 163 -31.80 7.06 10.14
CA ASN A 163 -31.24 5.71 10.31
C ASN A 163 -30.79 5.49 11.77
N ALA A 164 -31.56 4.70 12.56
CA ALA A 164 -31.17 4.41 13.94
C ALA A 164 -29.87 3.59 14.05
N SER A 165 -29.61 2.73 13.06
CA SER A 165 -28.31 2.09 12.86
C SER A 165 -27.39 3.01 12.06
N PRO A 166 -26.35 3.63 12.68
CA PRO A 166 -25.46 4.55 11.98
C PRO A 166 -24.63 3.84 10.92
N ILE A 167 -24.20 4.60 9.91
CA ILE A 167 -23.13 4.17 9.01
C ILE A 167 -21.81 4.30 9.79
N THR A 168 -21.16 3.18 10.10
CA THR A 168 -19.94 3.17 10.92
C THR A 168 -18.69 2.81 10.14
N PHE A 169 -17.58 3.45 10.48
CA PHE A 169 -16.25 3.10 9.99
C PHE A 169 -15.14 3.59 10.92
N THR A 170 -13.92 3.08 10.74
CA THR A 170 -12.75 3.48 11.54
C THR A 170 -11.59 3.86 10.62
N VAL A 171 -10.90 4.95 10.99
CA VAL A 171 -9.68 5.41 10.32
C VAL A 171 -8.51 5.32 11.30
N GLN A 172 -7.56 4.43 11.03
CA GLN A 172 -6.36 4.26 11.84
C GLN A 172 -5.31 5.33 11.52
N SER A 173 -4.54 5.72 12.53
CA SER A 173 -3.36 6.55 12.37
C SER A 173 -2.23 5.81 11.66
N ILE A 174 -1.30 6.58 11.06
CA ILE A 174 -0.10 6.02 10.45
C ILE A 174 0.77 5.30 11.50
N GLN A 175 0.85 5.84 12.71
CA GLN A 175 1.59 5.25 13.82
C GLN A 175 1.02 3.87 14.20
N GLU A 176 -0.30 3.75 14.31
CA GLU A 176 -0.95 2.48 14.63
C GLU A 176 -0.65 1.42 13.56
N VAL A 177 -0.83 1.73 12.28
CA VAL A 177 -0.59 0.74 11.22
C VAL A 177 0.89 0.39 11.04
N MET A 178 1.80 1.33 11.33
CA MET A 178 3.24 1.06 11.31
C MET A 178 3.64 -0.04 12.28
N THR A 179 2.99 -0.16 13.44
CA THR A 179 3.29 -1.23 14.42
C THR A 179 3.07 -2.65 13.90
N THR A 180 2.27 -2.79 12.83
CA THR A 180 1.97 -4.08 12.20
C THR A 180 2.60 -4.20 10.81
N SER A 181 3.28 -3.17 10.30
CA SER A 181 3.81 -3.15 8.95
C SER A 181 5.13 -3.93 8.83
N LEU A 182 5.55 -4.22 7.60
CA LEU A 182 6.86 -4.84 7.36
C LEU A 182 8.02 -3.91 7.72
N HIS A 183 7.89 -2.59 7.59
CA HIS A 183 8.94 -1.65 8.01
C HIS A 183 9.01 -1.53 9.54
N GLY A 184 7.87 -1.55 10.23
CA GLY A 184 7.85 -1.45 11.70
C GLY A 184 8.27 -2.73 12.42
N THR A 185 8.14 -3.90 11.78
CA THR A 185 8.40 -5.20 12.42
C THR A 185 9.56 -6.00 11.82
N THR A 186 9.91 -5.73 10.56
CA THR A 186 10.75 -6.56 9.67
C THR A 186 10.48 -8.07 9.68
N ARG A 187 9.32 -8.50 10.16
CA ARG A 187 8.97 -9.92 10.28
C ARG A 187 9.08 -10.72 8.98
N GLY A 188 9.09 -10.05 7.82
CA GLY A 188 9.37 -10.70 6.54
C GLY A 188 10.76 -11.34 6.48
N MET A 189 11.76 -10.67 7.04
CA MET A 189 13.13 -11.19 7.13
C MET A 189 13.22 -12.32 8.17
N SER A 190 12.61 -12.13 9.34
CA SER A 190 12.51 -13.17 10.38
C SER A 190 11.82 -14.44 9.86
N HIS A 191 10.68 -14.30 9.20
CA HIS A 191 9.95 -15.41 8.60
C HIS A 191 10.78 -16.15 7.56
N PHE A 192 11.51 -15.42 6.71
CA PHE A 192 12.39 -16.02 5.70
C PHE A 192 13.54 -16.83 6.32
N TYR A 193 14.13 -16.28 7.40
CA TYR A 193 15.25 -16.87 8.12
C TYR A 193 14.88 -18.11 8.94
N GLY A 194 13.64 -18.16 9.44
CA GLY A 194 13.19 -19.14 10.43
C GLY A 194 13.28 -20.60 9.99
N VAL A 195 13.58 -21.48 10.95
CA VAL A 195 13.71 -22.94 10.73
C VAL A 195 12.42 -23.57 10.20
N ASP A 196 11.26 -23.06 10.62
CA ASP A 196 9.95 -23.54 10.16
C ASP A 196 9.75 -23.37 8.64
N GLN A 197 10.50 -22.48 8.01
CA GLN A 197 10.49 -22.27 6.56
C GLN A 197 11.66 -22.96 5.84
N GLY A 198 12.43 -23.80 6.55
CA GLY A 198 13.69 -24.35 6.06
C GLY A 198 14.76 -23.28 5.83
N GLY A 199 14.69 -22.18 6.58
CA GLY A 199 15.62 -21.06 6.49
C GLY A 199 16.97 -21.33 7.19
N LEU A 200 17.82 -20.32 7.23
CA LEU A 200 19.19 -20.41 7.77
C LEU A 200 19.29 -20.68 9.27
N GLU A 201 18.23 -20.43 10.04
CA GLU A 201 18.21 -20.70 11.49
C GLU A 201 18.61 -22.15 11.81
N GLN A 202 18.29 -23.10 10.91
CA GLN A 202 18.64 -24.51 11.05
C GLN A 202 20.15 -24.78 11.12
N PHE A 203 20.98 -23.89 10.56
CA PHE A 203 22.45 -24.04 10.53
C PHE A 203 23.16 -23.14 11.52
N THR A 204 22.56 -21.98 11.80
CA THR A 204 23.15 -20.97 12.67
C THR A 204 22.78 -21.20 14.13
N HIS A 205 21.63 -21.83 14.41
CA HIS A 205 21.08 -22.06 15.75
C HIS A 205 20.93 -20.77 16.58
N LEU A 206 20.78 -19.63 15.91
CA LEU A 206 20.55 -18.33 16.54
C LEU A 206 19.14 -17.86 16.17
N PRO A 207 18.34 -17.34 17.11
CA PRO A 207 17.12 -16.64 16.78
C PRO A 207 17.39 -15.39 15.92
N TYR A 208 16.42 -14.99 15.09
CA TYR A 208 16.56 -13.80 14.23
C TYR A 208 16.90 -12.52 15.01
N ASP A 209 16.31 -12.35 16.19
CA ASP A 209 16.50 -11.17 17.03
C ASP A 209 17.92 -11.08 17.62
N ASP A 210 18.67 -12.18 17.65
CA ASP A 210 20.06 -12.22 18.11
C ASP A 210 21.07 -11.93 16.98
N LEU A 211 20.59 -11.71 15.75
CA LEU A 211 21.43 -11.41 14.61
C LEU A 211 21.75 -9.92 14.54
N THR A 212 22.99 -9.59 14.19
CA THR A 212 23.45 -8.20 13.98
C THR A 212 22.75 -7.47 12.82
N CYS A 213 21.98 -8.18 12.00
CA CYS A 213 21.23 -7.66 10.86
C CYS A 213 19.79 -7.21 11.20
N ASN A 214 19.34 -7.34 12.45
CA ASN A 214 18.03 -6.86 12.91
C ASN A 214 17.91 -5.31 12.94
N SER A 215 19.00 -4.58 12.67
CA SER A 215 19.08 -3.12 12.74
C SER A 215 18.29 -2.36 11.66
N CYS A 216 17.61 -3.08 10.76
CA CYS A 216 16.69 -2.50 9.77
C CYS A 216 15.31 -2.16 10.34
N HIS A 217 14.98 -2.57 11.57
CA HIS A 217 13.68 -2.27 12.19
C HIS A 217 13.55 -0.76 12.44
N VAL A 218 12.45 -0.17 12.00
CA VAL A 218 12.14 1.24 12.25
C VAL A 218 11.14 1.34 13.39
N ASP A 219 11.47 2.11 14.43
CA ASP A 219 10.51 2.45 15.48
C ASP A 219 9.31 3.18 14.86
N SER A 220 8.10 2.67 15.11
CA SER A 220 6.82 3.22 14.60
C SER A 220 6.59 4.71 14.92
N THR A 221 7.26 5.24 15.94
CA THR A 221 7.20 6.65 16.33
C THR A 221 8.31 7.51 15.70
N ALA A 222 9.35 6.90 15.13
CA ALA A 222 10.51 7.59 14.57
C ALA A 222 10.30 7.98 13.09
N CYS A 223 9.28 8.80 12.82
CA CYS A 223 8.96 9.25 11.46
C CYS A 223 10.15 9.93 10.75
N THR A 224 11.02 10.61 11.51
CA THR A 224 12.19 11.33 11.00
C THR A 224 13.30 10.41 10.46
N SER A 225 13.22 9.10 10.70
CA SER A 225 14.08 8.11 10.06
C SER A 225 13.89 8.08 8.53
N CYS A 226 12.66 8.34 8.07
CA CYS A 226 12.32 8.36 6.64
C CYS A 226 12.01 9.77 6.13
N HIS A 227 11.38 10.61 6.95
CA HIS A 227 10.92 11.95 6.58
C HIS A 227 11.91 13.02 7.01
N ALA A 228 12.03 14.12 6.25
CA ALA A 228 12.71 15.31 6.78
C ALA A 228 11.77 16.03 7.76
N VAL A 229 10.50 16.13 7.38
CA VAL A 229 9.40 16.61 8.21
C VAL A 229 8.25 15.59 8.12
N PRO A 230 7.73 15.06 9.24
CA PRO A 230 6.62 14.09 9.20
C PRO A 230 5.46 14.58 8.31
N GLY A 231 5.06 13.74 7.35
CA GLY A 231 4.03 14.06 6.36
C GLY A 231 4.56 14.52 5.00
N ASP A 232 5.86 14.83 4.88
CA ASP A 232 6.49 15.05 3.58
C ASP A 232 6.64 13.75 2.78
N THR A 233 7.02 13.88 1.51
CA THR A 233 7.48 12.71 0.74
C THR A 233 8.95 12.44 1.07
N PRO A 234 9.31 11.23 1.50
CA PRO A 234 10.68 10.92 1.88
C PRO A 234 11.64 11.05 0.68
N ASP A 235 12.88 11.45 0.96
CA ASP A 235 13.95 11.46 -0.04
C ASP A 235 14.45 10.03 -0.31
N ASN A 236 14.80 9.74 -1.56
CA ASN A 236 15.33 8.42 -1.94
C ASN A 236 16.59 8.06 -1.12
N ALA A 237 17.45 9.03 -0.82
CA ALA A 237 18.68 8.80 -0.06
C ALA A 237 18.41 8.20 1.32
N LYS A 238 17.34 8.65 2.01
CA LYS A 238 16.95 8.09 3.32
C LYS A 238 16.57 6.62 3.24
N CYS A 239 15.92 6.20 2.15
CA CYS A 239 15.60 4.80 1.91
C CYS A 239 16.85 3.98 1.56
N LEU A 240 17.69 4.51 0.68
CA LEU A 240 18.82 3.80 0.05
C LEU A 240 20.04 3.65 0.96
N ASP A 241 20.39 4.66 1.74
CA ASP A 241 21.65 4.69 2.49
C ASP A 241 21.61 3.81 3.74
N SER A 242 20.45 3.75 4.38
CA SER A 242 20.26 3.03 5.63
C SER A 242 19.85 1.58 5.41
N CYS A 243 18.79 1.33 4.61
CA CYS A 243 18.13 0.02 4.56
C CYS A 243 18.19 -0.62 3.16
N HIS A 244 17.81 0.12 2.11
CA HIS A 244 17.75 -0.39 0.74
C HIS A 244 19.09 -0.27 0.01
N ARG A 245 20.18 -0.65 0.66
CA ARG A 245 21.55 -0.54 0.11
C ARG A 245 21.74 -1.37 -1.15
N ARG A 246 21.15 -2.56 -1.21
CA ARG A 246 21.13 -3.39 -2.43
C ARG A 246 20.56 -2.59 -3.61
N GLN A 247 19.46 -1.88 -3.39
CA GLN A 247 18.85 -1.04 -4.41
C GLN A 247 19.74 0.15 -4.82
N LYS A 248 20.50 0.70 -3.88
CA LYS A 248 21.52 1.71 -4.19
C LYS A 248 22.61 1.16 -5.12
N PHE A 249 23.07 -0.06 -4.85
CA PHE A 249 24.06 -0.74 -5.69
C PHE A 249 23.51 -1.11 -7.07
N GLU A 250 22.27 -1.63 -7.17
CA GLU A 250 21.65 -1.95 -8.48
C GLU A 250 21.66 -0.76 -9.43
N GLN A 251 21.39 0.44 -8.91
CA GLN A 251 21.39 1.68 -9.68
C GLN A 251 22.76 2.08 -10.24
N GLN A 252 23.86 1.61 -9.65
CA GLN A 252 25.21 1.87 -10.16
C GLN A 252 25.55 1.02 -11.40
N PHE A 253 24.99 -0.19 -11.49
CA PHE A 253 25.25 -1.13 -12.60
C PHE A 253 24.21 -0.99 -13.72
N SER A 254 22.94 -0.83 -13.36
CA SER A 254 21.84 -0.74 -14.31
C SER A 254 20.73 0.14 -13.74
N PRO A 255 20.83 1.47 -13.86
CA PRO A 255 19.85 2.37 -13.28
C PRO A 255 18.46 2.13 -13.87
N ASP A 256 17.45 2.14 -12.99
CA ASP A 256 16.06 2.13 -13.39
C ASP A 256 15.73 3.39 -14.19
N TYR A 257 15.10 3.22 -15.35
CA TYR A 257 14.70 4.32 -16.22
C TYR A 257 13.80 5.34 -15.51
N HIS A 258 12.95 4.89 -14.59
CA HIS A 258 12.06 5.76 -13.83
C HIS A 258 12.83 6.60 -12.80
N LEU A 259 13.86 6.04 -12.17
CA LEU A 259 14.65 6.72 -11.13
C LEU A 259 15.77 7.59 -11.71
N LEU A 260 16.23 7.28 -12.92
CA LEU A 260 17.31 8.01 -13.59
C LEU A 260 16.94 9.50 -13.78
N ALA A 261 17.92 10.38 -13.55
CA ALA A 261 17.75 11.83 -13.69
C ALA A 261 17.28 12.22 -15.09
N GLN A 262 16.48 13.29 -15.20
CA GLN A 262 15.99 13.77 -16.49
C GLN A 262 17.13 14.20 -17.41
N ALA A 263 18.20 14.77 -16.84
CA ALA A 263 19.41 15.14 -17.57
C ALA A 263 20.12 13.95 -18.24
N SER A 264 19.87 12.73 -17.76
CA SER A 264 20.36 11.47 -18.34
C SER A 264 19.30 10.73 -19.18
N GLY A 265 18.16 11.38 -19.45
CA GLY A 265 17.07 10.84 -20.28
C GLY A 265 16.03 9.99 -19.53
N GLY A 266 16.11 9.92 -18.21
CA GLY A 266 15.15 9.23 -17.34
C GLY A 266 13.96 10.11 -16.93
N LEU A 267 13.21 9.67 -15.91
CA LEU A 267 12.01 10.36 -15.41
C LEU A 267 12.21 11.04 -14.05
N GLU A 268 13.32 10.80 -13.37
CA GLU A 268 13.67 11.39 -12.06
C GLU A 268 12.57 11.19 -11.00
N MET A 269 11.94 10.02 -11.01
CA MET A 269 10.92 9.65 -10.05
C MET A 269 11.54 9.33 -8.68
N LYS A 270 10.76 9.58 -7.63
CA LYS A 270 11.10 9.16 -6.26
C LYS A 270 10.61 7.75 -6.00
N CYS A 271 11.16 7.06 -5.00
CA CYS A 271 10.66 5.76 -4.55
C CYS A 271 9.15 5.83 -4.26
N ALA A 272 8.72 6.91 -3.60
CA ALA A 272 7.33 7.16 -3.27
C ALA A 272 6.40 7.48 -4.47
N SER A 273 6.96 7.65 -5.68
CA SER A 273 6.17 7.74 -6.92
C SER A 273 5.58 6.38 -7.31
N CYS A 274 6.27 5.28 -6.95
CA CYS A 274 5.80 3.91 -7.15
C CYS A 274 5.28 3.29 -5.87
N HIS A 275 5.91 3.58 -4.73
CA HIS A 275 5.53 3.07 -3.42
C HIS A 275 4.57 4.03 -2.71
N THR A 276 3.30 3.65 -2.58
CA THR A 276 2.30 4.47 -1.89
C THR A 276 2.52 4.49 -0.37
N ALA A 277 1.97 5.50 0.31
CA ALA A 277 2.00 5.57 1.77
C ALA A 277 1.45 4.30 2.44
N LYS A 278 0.40 3.70 1.89
CA LYS A 278 -0.17 2.44 2.39
C LYS A 278 0.78 1.25 2.25
N GLN A 279 1.56 1.19 1.16
CA GLN A 279 2.55 0.13 0.94
C GLN A 279 3.74 0.25 1.90
N MET A 280 4.15 1.47 2.21
CA MET A 280 5.28 1.73 3.12
C MET A 280 4.86 1.64 4.58
N HIS A 281 3.78 2.32 4.97
CA HIS A 281 3.31 2.38 6.35
C HIS A 281 2.53 1.15 6.80
N GLY A 282 2.01 0.36 5.87
CA GLY A 282 1.10 -0.74 6.16
C GLY A 282 -0.37 -0.32 6.09
N ASP A 283 -1.24 -1.32 6.12
CA ASP A 283 -2.69 -1.22 6.05
C ASP A 283 -3.38 -1.71 7.34
N GLY A 284 -2.61 -1.88 8.41
CA GLY A 284 -3.06 -2.43 9.69
C GLY A 284 -3.07 -3.96 9.74
N GLN A 285 -2.79 -4.65 8.63
CA GLN A 285 -2.75 -6.12 8.60
C GLN A 285 -1.32 -6.66 8.67
N PRO A 286 -1.09 -7.68 9.52
CA PRO A 286 0.20 -8.33 9.58
C PRO A 286 0.41 -9.35 8.44
N TYR A 287 1.40 -9.12 7.58
CA TYR A 287 1.89 -10.02 6.52
C TYR A 287 3.31 -10.55 6.77
N SER A 288 3.52 -11.86 6.75
CA SER A 288 4.86 -12.48 6.89
C SER A 288 5.81 -12.25 5.70
N SER A 289 5.40 -11.54 4.66
CA SER A 289 6.23 -11.21 3.49
C SER A 289 5.55 -10.13 2.64
N LEU A 290 6.34 -9.35 1.91
CA LEU A 290 5.82 -8.41 0.90
C LEU A 290 5.04 -9.14 -0.20
N HIS A 291 5.38 -10.41 -0.46
CA HIS A 291 4.70 -11.22 -1.48
C HIS A 291 3.29 -11.65 -1.07
N ASN A 292 2.96 -11.59 0.23
CA ASN A 292 1.64 -11.88 0.78
C ASN A 292 0.77 -10.62 0.93
N ASN A 293 1.36 -9.43 0.84
CA ASN A 293 0.61 -8.18 0.92
C ASN A 293 -0.16 -7.96 -0.40
N PRO A 294 -1.50 -7.82 -0.37
CA PRO A 294 -2.30 -7.53 -1.57
C PRO A 294 -2.05 -6.12 -2.11
N THR A 295 -1.62 -5.18 -1.26
CA THR A 295 -1.25 -3.82 -1.65
C THR A 295 0.18 -3.84 -2.20
N LYS A 296 0.33 -4.21 -3.47
CA LYS A 296 1.62 -4.24 -4.18
C LYS A 296 1.76 -3.04 -5.10
N VAL A 297 3.01 -2.69 -5.45
CA VAL A 297 3.27 -1.76 -6.55
C VAL A 297 2.73 -2.38 -7.84
N ASP A 298 1.96 -1.60 -8.59
CA ASP A 298 1.45 -1.99 -9.90
C ASP A 298 1.88 -0.96 -10.94
N CYS A 299 2.39 -1.43 -12.08
CA CYS A 299 2.78 -0.57 -13.20
C CYS A 299 1.58 0.22 -13.77
N GLN A 300 0.35 -0.28 -13.60
CA GLN A 300 -0.86 0.39 -14.09
C GLN A 300 -1.46 1.37 -13.07
N GLN A 301 -0.95 1.38 -11.84
CA GLN A 301 -1.53 2.19 -10.77
C GLN A 301 -1.56 3.67 -11.16
N SER A 302 -2.64 4.37 -10.78
CA SER A 302 -2.82 5.79 -11.08
C SER A 302 -2.72 6.16 -12.57
N GLY A 303 -2.91 5.19 -13.47
CA GLY A 303 -2.86 5.41 -14.91
C GLY A 303 -1.46 5.56 -15.50
N CYS A 304 -0.40 5.07 -14.82
CA CYS A 304 0.97 5.15 -15.35
C CYS A 304 1.14 4.40 -16.69
N HIS A 305 0.82 3.10 -16.74
CA HIS A 305 0.90 2.29 -17.97
C HIS A 305 -0.48 1.76 -18.38
N THR A 306 -1.25 2.53 -19.15
CA THR A 306 -2.64 2.16 -19.53
C THR A 306 -2.74 1.32 -20.81
N ASN A 307 -1.75 1.41 -21.71
CA ASN A 307 -1.78 0.74 -23.01
C ASN A 307 -0.96 -0.56 -22.96
N LEU A 308 -1.53 -1.61 -22.37
CA LEU A 308 -0.83 -2.89 -22.19
C LEU A 308 -0.83 -3.77 -23.44
N ALA A 309 -1.89 -3.71 -24.24
CA ALA A 309 -1.97 -4.39 -25.54
C ALA A 309 -1.38 -3.46 -26.61
N ILE A 310 -0.07 -3.53 -26.79
CA ILE A 310 0.64 -2.71 -27.78
C ILE A 310 0.60 -3.43 -29.13
N ALA A 311 -0.30 -2.99 -30.03
CA ALA A 311 -0.46 -3.58 -31.35
C ALA A 311 0.87 -3.62 -32.13
N GLY A 312 1.17 -4.77 -32.75
CA GLY A 312 2.40 -4.98 -33.50
C GLY A 312 3.62 -5.28 -32.62
N LYS A 313 3.43 -5.49 -31.31
CA LYS A 313 4.46 -6.00 -30.39
C LYS A 313 4.09 -7.42 -29.94
N THR A 314 4.54 -8.40 -30.71
CA THR A 314 4.23 -9.83 -30.53
C THR A 314 4.40 -10.34 -29.10
N MET A 315 5.40 -9.86 -28.35
CA MET A 315 5.60 -10.25 -26.95
C MET A 315 4.45 -9.82 -26.04
N HIS A 316 3.91 -8.61 -26.21
CA HIS A 316 2.73 -8.17 -25.44
C HIS A 316 1.51 -9.01 -25.83
N GLU A 317 1.31 -9.24 -27.12
CA GLU A 317 0.19 -10.03 -27.63
C GLU A 317 0.22 -11.48 -27.15
N THR A 318 1.41 -12.07 -27.00
CA THR A 318 1.58 -13.49 -26.63
C THR A 318 1.62 -13.71 -25.11
N HIS A 319 2.23 -12.80 -24.35
CA HIS A 319 2.63 -13.08 -22.97
C HIS A 319 1.91 -12.30 -21.88
N LEU A 320 1.10 -11.28 -22.22
CA LEU A 320 0.48 -10.38 -21.23
C LEU A 320 -0.32 -11.11 -20.13
N GLN A 321 -0.92 -12.24 -20.45
CA GLN A 321 -1.68 -13.05 -19.49
C GLN A 321 -0.81 -13.97 -18.62
N ASN A 322 0.39 -14.32 -19.08
CA ASN A 322 1.23 -15.38 -18.50
C ASN A 322 2.45 -14.86 -17.75
N LEU A 323 2.93 -13.66 -18.07
CA LEU A 323 4.09 -13.03 -17.43
C LEU A 323 3.66 -11.78 -16.66
N GLU A 324 4.34 -11.49 -15.56
CA GLU A 324 4.33 -10.16 -14.95
C GLU A 324 5.23 -9.22 -15.75
N CYS A 325 4.95 -7.91 -15.72
CA CYS A 325 5.72 -6.90 -16.45
C CYS A 325 7.23 -7.00 -16.16
N ALA A 326 7.57 -7.35 -14.91
CA ALA A 326 8.95 -7.50 -14.44
C ALA A 326 9.76 -8.51 -15.26
N ALA A 327 9.16 -9.65 -15.65
CA ALA A 327 9.87 -10.69 -16.41
C ALA A 327 10.52 -10.16 -17.70
N CYS A 328 9.87 -9.18 -18.34
CA CYS A 328 10.36 -8.53 -19.54
C CYS A 328 11.11 -7.23 -19.23
N HIS A 329 10.56 -6.35 -18.38
CA HIS A 329 11.02 -4.97 -18.24
C HIS A 329 12.16 -4.75 -17.25
N VAL A 330 12.30 -5.59 -16.22
CA VAL A 330 13.51 -5.61 -15.37
C VAL A 330 14.66 -6.16 -16.21
N LYS A 331 15.77 -5.42 -16.35
CA LYS A 331 16.90 -5.85 -17.21
C LYS A 331 17.66 -7.03 -16.60
N MET A 332 17.99 -6.92 -15.31
CA MET A 332 18.75 -7.91 -14.58
C MET A 332 18.38 -7.89 -13.09
N THR A 333 18.72 -8.97 -12.39
CA THR A 333 18.56 -9.07 -10.95
C THR A 333 19.92 -9.25 -10.32
N MET A 334 20.38 -8.29 -9.53
CA MET A 334 21.69 -8.39 -8.90
C MET A 334 21.64 -9.40 -7.76
N THR A 335 22.66 -10.23 -7.59
CA THR A 335 22.76 -11.19 -6.49
C THR A 335 24.01 -10.94 -5.69
N CYS A 336 23.87 -10.72 -4.39
CA CYS A 336 25.02 -10.72 -3.47
C CYS A 336 25.34 -12.18 -3.15
N TYR A 337 26.49 -12.66 -3.63
CA TYR A 337 26.90 -14.06 -3.50
C TYR A 337 27.56 -14.31 -2.14
N SER A 338 27.23 -15.43 -1.47
CA SER A 338 27.75 -15.76 -0.13
C SER A 338 27.67 -14.56 0.83
N CYS A 339 26.58 -13.80 0.70
CA CYS A 339 26.28 -12.62 1.47
C CYS A 339 25.33 -13.03 2.60
N HIS A 340 25.55 -12.47 3.79
CA HIS A 340 24.83 -12.78 5.04
C HIS A 340 25.36 -14.03 5.81
N PHE A 341 26.60 -14.00 6.34
CA PHE A 341 26.96 -14.23 7.77
C PHE A 341 28.48 -14.40 8.03
N ALA A 342 28.87 -14.24 9.31
CA ALA A 342 30.20 -14.16 9.98
C ALA A 342 30.69 -12.74 10.34
N ASP A 343 30.83 -11.80 9.39
CA ASP A 343 31.31 -10.43 9.63
C ASP A 343 30.44 -9.34 8.97
N GLY A 344 29.31 -9.73 8.36
CA GLY A 344 28.44 -8.83 7.61
C GLY A 344 28.96 -8.47 6.21
N SER A 345 30.08 -9.05 5.77
CA SER A 345 30.57 -8.91 4.41
C SER A 345 29.89 -9.90 3.45
N GLY A 346 29.92 -9.59 2.17
CA GLY A 346 29.50 -10.50 1.10
C GLY A 346 30.57 -10.50 0.00
N PHE A 347 30.56 -11.54 -0.84
CA PHE A 347 31.50 -11.62 -1.95
C PHE A 347 31.35 -10.40 -2.87
N GLN A 348 32.47 -9.85 -3.33
CA GLN A 348 32.53 -8.70 -4.23
C GLN A 348 33.33 -9.05 -5.49
N PRO A 349 32.92 -8.56 -6.67
CA PRO A 349 31.70 -7.79 -6.93
C PRO A 349 30.43 -8.66 -6.80
N PRO A 350 29.24 -8.05 -6.62
CA PRO A 350 27.99 -8.81 -6.71
C PRO A 350 27.82 -9.40 -8.11
N ILE A 351 27.06 -10.49 -8.19
CA ILE A 351 26.72 -11.06 -9.49
C ILE A 351 25.69 -10.18 -10.18
N THR A 352 25.99 -9.80 -11.42
CA THR A 352 25.13 -9.00 -12.30
C THR A 352 24.85 -9.76 -13.60
N ASP A 353 24.08 -9.14 -14.49
CA ASP A 353 23.88 -9.58 -15.88
C ASP A 353 23.15 -10.91 -16.09
N TRP A 354 22.53 -11.45 -15.04
CA TRP A 354 21.51 -12.48 -15.15
C TRP A 354 20.11 -11.95 -14.81
N LYS A 355 19.10 -12.65 -15.32
CA LYS A 355 17.69 -12.43 -14.99
C LYS A 355 17.09 -13.78 -14.64
N ILE A 356 16.97 -14.04 -13.34
CA ILE A 356 16.33 -15.25 -12.86
C ILE A 356 14.82 -15.13 -13.10
N LEU A 357 14.19 -16.19 -13.63
CA LEU A 357 12.74 -16.26 -13.76
C LEU A 357 12.16 -17.37 -12.88
N VAL A 358 11.10 -17.02 -12.16
CA VAL A 358 10.31 -17.93 -11.31
C VAL A 358 8.83 -17.70 -11.60
N LYS A 359 7.97 -18.64 -11.19
CA LYS A 359 6.53 -18.43 -11.21
C LYS A 359 6.09 -17.87 -9.87
N GLN A 360 5.49 -16.69 -9.84
CA GLN A 360 5.00 -16.08 -8.59
C GLN A 360 3.81 -16.89 -8.05
N ALA A 361 3.93 -17.41 -6.82
CA ALA A 361 2.89 -18.29 -6.26
C ALA A 361 1.53 -17.58 -6.13
N SER A 362 1.53 -16.29 -5.78
CA SER A 362 0.29 -15.52 -5.57
C SER A 362 -0.48 -15.20 -6.85
N THR A 363 0.20 -15.11 -8.00
CA THR A 363 -0.44 -14.71 -9.28
C THR A 363 -0.46 -15.85 -10.30
N GLY A 364 0.37 -16.86 -10.11
CA GLY A 364 0.60 -17.94 -11.06
C GLY A 364 1.35 -17.50 -12.33
N LYS A 365 1.75 -16.23 -12.44
CA LYS A 365 2.48 -15.68 -13.60
C LYS A 365 3.98 -15.81 -13.41
N ILE A 366 4.74 -15.83 -14.51
CA ILE A 366 6.20 -15.79 -14.44
C ILE A 366 6.66 -14.36 -14.15
N THR A 367 7.58 -14.22 -13.21
CA THR A 367 8.16 -12.95 -12.79
C THR A 367 9.67 -13.10 -12.61
N THR A 368 10.35 -12.00 -12.26
CA THR A 368 11.76 -12.06 -11.90
C THR A 368 11.96 -12.66 -10.51
N GLY A 369 12.98 -13.50 -10.39
CA GLY A 369 13.44 -14.06 -9.14
C GLY A 369 14.83 -13.57 -8.79
N ASN A 370 15.37 -14.12 -7.72
CA ASN A 370 16.77 -14.03 -7.38
C ASN A 370 17.22 -15.33 -6.74
N ILE A 371 18.54 -15.53 -6.73
CA ILE A 371 19.15 -16.61 -5.97
C ILE A 371 20.06 -16.03 -4.90
N GLN A 372 20.22 -16.74 -3.79
CA GLN A 372 21.27 -16.44 -2.82
C GLN A 372 21.98 -17.74 -2.45
N THR A 373 23.29 -17.66 -2.30
CA THR A 373 24.14 -18.75 -1.83
C THR A 373 24.69 -18.38 -0.48
N MET A 374 24.81 -19.36 0.41
CA MET A 374 25.29 -19.15 1.77
C MET A 374 26.09 -20.37 2.22
N VAL A 375 27.07 -20.14 3.09
CA VAL A 375 27.83 -21.19 3.79
C VAL A 375 27.81 -20.88 5.28
N SER A 376 27.41 -21.83 6.11
CA SER A 376 27.42 -21.69 7.57
C SER A 376 27.68 -23.03 8.25
N ALA A 377 28.58 -23.06 9.23
CA ALA A 377 28.97 -24.27 9.97
C ALA A 377 29.34 -25.45 9.04
N GLY A 378 29.98 -25.18 7.90
CA GLY A 378 30.35 -26.17 6.88
C GLY A 378 29.20 -26.62 5.96
N ASN A 379 27.98 -26.15 6.19
CA ASN A 379 26.82 -26.43 5.35
C ASN A 379 26.65 -25.38 4.26
N SER A 380 26.19 -25.80 3.08
CA SER A 380 25.85 -24.93 1.95
C SER A 380 24.34 -24.82 1.75
N PHE A 381 23.88 -23.62 1.43
CA PHE A 381 22.45 -23.33 1.30
C PHE A 381 22.16 -22.50 0.04
N LEU A 382 21.26 -23.01 -0.80
CA LEU A 382 20.80 -22.32 -2.02
C LEU A 382 19.35 -21.86 -1.87
N VAL A 383 19.16 -20.56 -2.01
CA VAL A 383 17.85 -19.92 -1.94
C VAL A 383 17.42 -19.50 -3.34
N VAL A 384 16.14 -19.67 -3.64
CA VAL A 384 15.47 -19.08 -4.80
C VAL A 384 14.19 -18.38 -4.34
N ALA A 385 14.00 -17.11 -4.65
CA ALA A 385 12.79 -16.38 -4.27
C ALA A 385 12.38 -15.37 -5.36
N PRO A 386 11.10 -14.95 -5.43
CA PRO A 386 10.74 -13.83 -6.29
C PRO A 386 11.47 -12.57 -5.84
N PHE A 387 11.82 -11.72 -6.81
CA PHE A 387 12.56 -10.50 -6.55
C PHE A 387 12.35 -9.52 -7.68
N PHE A 388 12.01 -8.28 -7.34
CA PHE A 388 11.92 -7.20 -8.29
C PHE A 388 13.22 -6.39 -8.25
N GLY A 389 14.07 -6.56 -9.26
CA GLY A 389 15.24 -5.69 -9.44
C GLY A 389 14.80 -4.34 -9.98
N HIS A 390 15.27 -3.24 -9.40
CA HIS A 390 14.94 -1.91 -9.93
C HIS A 390 15.98 -1.53 -10.98
N THR A 391 15.96 -2.31 -12.05
CA THR A 391 16.80 -2.14 -13.23
C THR A 391 15.91 -1.99 -14.47
N VAL A 392 14.69 -1.47 -14.29
CA VAL A 392 13.69 -1.39 -15.35
C VAL A 392 14.22 -0.51 -16.48
N GLN A 393 14.05 -0.96 -17.73
CA GLN A 393 14.47 -0.20 -18.91
C GLN A 393 13.28 0.12 -19.80
N LYS A 394 13.36 1.29 -20.46
CA LYS A 394 12.37 1.74 -21.44
C LYS A 394 12.27 0.78 -22.64
N ASN A 395 13.41 0.29 -23.10
CA ASN A 395 13.53 -0.65 -24.22
C ASN A 395 14.47 -1.78 -23.80
N ASN A 396 13.95 -2.98 -23.57
CA ASN A 396 14.78 -4.17 -23.49
C ASN A 396 14.80 -4.83 -24.87
N GLU A 397 16.00 -5.05 -25.42
CA GLU A 397 16.22 -5.78 -26.68
C GLU A 397 15.99 -7.29 -26.49
N LEU A 398 14.84 -7.68 -25.96
CA LEU A 398 14.47 -9.08 -25.80
C LEU A 398 13.88 -9.63 -27.10
N THR A 399 14.37 -10.80 -27.49
CA THR A 399 13.81 -11.61 -28.58
C THR A 399 13.31 -12.95 -28.03
N CYS A 400 12.57 -13.72 -28.82
CA CYS A 400 12.14 -15.07 -28.40
C CYS A 400 13.35 -15.91 -27.98
N ALA A 401 14.43 -15.89 -28.76
CA ALA A 401 15.66 -16.63 -28.47
C ALA A 401 16.32 -16.21 -27.15
N THR A 402 16.30 -14.92 -26.79
CA THR A 402 16.91 -14.46 -25.52
C THR A 402 16.32 -15.11 -24.28
N CYS A 403 15.06 -15.58 -24.34
CA CYS A 403 14.38 -16.27 -23.25
C CYS A 403 14.25 -17.78 -23.47
N HIS A 404 13.87 -18.19 -24.68
CA HIS A 404 13.51 -19.59 -25.00
C HIS A 404 14.69 -20.44 -25.47
N ASP A 405 15.77 -19.80 -25.90
CA ASP A 405 17.05 -20.40 -26.26
C ASP A 405 18.20 -19.65 -25.58
N SER A 406 18.00 -19.26 -24.31
CA SER A 406 19.09 -18.67 -23.53
C SER A 406 20.19 -19.71 -23.27
N PRO A 407 21.43 -19.30 -22.93
CA PRO A 407 22.48 -20.23 -22.54
C PRO A 407 22.03 -21.24 -21.47
N ALA A 408 21.29 -20.78 -20.47
CA ALA A 408 20.71 -21.61 -19.42
C ALA A 408 19.73 -22.65 -19.96
N VAL A 409 18.80 -22.24 -20.83
CA VAL A 409 17.80 -23.14 -21.40
C VAL A 409 18.45 -24.18 -22.31
N ARG A 410 19.48 -23.80 -23.08
CA ARG A 410 20.25 -24.73 -23.92
C ARG A 410 20.96 -25.77 -23.07
N GLU A 411 21.73 -25.33 -22.08
CA GLU A 411 22.48 -26.21 -21.19
C GLU A 411 21.53 -27.22 -20.52
N TYR A 412 20.45 -26.73 -19.93
CA TYR A 412 19.48 -27.60 -19.25
C TYR A 412 18.77 -28.58 -20.20
N LYS A 413 18.38 -28.15 -21.41
CA LYS A 413 17.76 -29.04 -22.39
C LYS A 413 18.73 -30.10 -22.93
N GLN A 414 20.04 -29.83 -22.93
CA GLN A 414 21.07 -30.75 -23.42
C GLN A 414 21.49 -31.79 -22.36
N GLN A 415 21.74 -31.36 -21.13
CA GLN A 415 22.33 -32.22 -20.09
C GLN A 415 21.49 -32.37 -18.81
N GLY A 416 20.36 -31.67 -18.71
CA GLY A 416 19.48 -31.74 -17.53
C GLY A 416 19.94 -30.91 -16.33
N SER A 417 20.99 -30.10 -16.48
CA SER A 417 21.53 -29.21 -15.43
C SER A 417 21.89 -27.83 -15.98
N MET A 418 22.00 -26.84 -15.09
CA MET A 418 22.49 -25.49 -15.38
C MET A 418 23.62 -25.13 -14.41
N THR A 419 24.75 -24.69 -14.94
CA THR A 419 25.87 -24.20 -14.13
C THR A 419 25.71 -22.70 -13.91
N LEU A 420 25.25 -22.33 -12.72
CA LEU A 420 24.92 -20.94 -12.40
C LEU A 420 26.16 -20.10 -12.13
N ALA A 421 27.08 -20.63 -11.32
CA ALA A 421 28.29 -19.91 -10.94
C ALA A 421 29.41 -20.89 -10.59
N THR A 422 30.62 -20.57 -11.06
CA THR A 422 31.85 -21.34 -10.81
C THR A 422 32.93 -20.46 -10.23
N TRP A 423 33.68 -21.00 -9.28
CA TRP A 423 34.83 -20.34 -8.66
C TRP A 423 36.08 -20.46 -9.51
N ASN A 424 36.82 -19.36 -9.63
CA ASN A 424 38.15 -19.33 -10.21
C ASN A 424 39.19 -19.08 -9.11
N GLU A 425 39.94 -20.12 -8.78
CA GLU A 425 40.93 -20.09 -7.70
C GLU A 425 42.13 -19.19 -8.01
N THR A 426 42.52 -19.04 -9.28
CA THR A 426 43.65 -18.21 -9.70
C THR A 426 43.37 -16.73 -9.47
N ASP A 427 42.19 -16.27 -9.88
CA ASP A 427 41.83 -14.86 -9.85
C ASP A 427 40.97 -14.49 -8.63
N LYS A 428 40.58 -15.48 -7.82
CA LYS A 428 39.68 -15.34 -6.67
C LYS A 428 38.34 -14.67 -7.05
N THR A 429 37.80 -15.09 -8.20
CA THR A 429 36.55 -14.55 -8.78
C THR A 429 35.48 -15.61 -8.97
N ILE A 430 34.23 -15.17 -9.05
CA ILE A 430 33.10 -15.99 -9.49
C ILE A 430 32.78 -15.66 -10.95
N LYS A 431 32.70 -16.70 -11.79
CA LYS A 431 32.13 -16.60 -13.14
C LYS A 431 30.70 -17.11 -13.10
N ASN A 432 29.74 -16.28 -13.48
CA ASN A 432 28.33 -16.64 -13.52
C ASN A 432 27.78 -16.83 -14.93
N LEU A 433 26.66 -17.55 -15.01
CA LEU A 433 25.81 -17.60 -16.18
C LEU A 433 25.13 -16.23 -16.39
N THR A 434 24.98 -15.80 -17.64
CA THR A 434 24.39 -14.51 -17.99
C THR A 434 23.10 -14.68 -18.80
N GLY A 435 22.31 -13.60 -18.86
CA GLY A 435 21.03 -13.59 -19.57
C GLY A 435 19.88 -14.19 -18.77
N VAL A 436 18.85 -14.66 -19.47
CA VAL A 436 17.61 -15.17 -18.84
C VAL A 436 17.79 -16.59 -18.34
N ILE A 437 17.50 -16.83 -17.07
CA ILE A 437 17.69 -18.11 -16.39
C ILE A 437 16.35 -18.53 -15.75
N PRO A 438 15.52 -19.33 -16.43
CA PRO A 438 14.30 -19.86 -15.83
C PRO A 438 14.62 -21.03 -14.91
N ILE A 439 14.11 -20.98 -13.67
CA ILE A 439 14.34 -22.02 -12.66
C ILE A 439 13.51 -23.27 -13.00
N PRO A 440 14.12 -24.45 -13.22
CA PRO A 440 13.40 -25.65 -13.67
C PRO A 440 12.68 -26.39 -12.53
N LEU A 441 11.78 -27.33 -12.88
CA LEU A 441 11.02 -28.13 -11.89
C LEU A 441 11.92 -28.97 -10.96
N ASP A 442 13.05 -29.45 -11.46
CA ASP A 442 14.04 -30.27 -10.75
C ASP A 442 15.23 -29.44 -10.22
N TRP A 443 15.03 -28.13 -10.00
CA TRP A 443 16.07 -27.15 -9.64
C TRP A 443 16.99 -27.56 -8.49
N GLN A 444 16.47 -28.25 -7.47
CA GLN A 444 17.24 -28.69 -6.31
C GLN A 444 18.42 -29.60 -6.69
N THR A 445 18.31 -30.29 -7.83
CA THR A 445 19.36 -31.18 -8.36
C THR A 445 19.99 -30.65 -9.64
N ALA A 446 19.22 -29.89 -10.43
CA ALA A 446 19.65 -29.39 -11.74
C ALA A 446 20.55 -28.16 -11.66
N LEU A 447 20.42 -27.32 -10.64
CA LEU A 447 21.27 -26.14 -10.48
C LEU A 447 22.61 -26.54 -9.88
N LYS A 448 23.70 -26.14 -10.53
CA LYS A 448 25.08 -26.33 -10.07
C LYS A 448 25.70 -24.99 -9.73
N VAL A 449 26.35 -24.90 -8.56
CA VAL A 449 26.82 -23.64 -8.00
C VAL A 449 27.98 -23.90 -7.03
N ASP A 450 29.07 -23.15 -7.19
CA ASP A 450 30.24 -23.26 -6.32
C ASP A 450 30.11 -22.35 -5.10
N PHE A 451 30.05 -22.93 -3.92
CA PHE A 451 29.97 -22.18 -2.67
C PHE A 451 31.33 -21.67 -2.23
N VAL A 452 31.37 -20.41 -1.78
CA VAL A 452 32.58 -19.74 -1.31
C VAL A 452 32.36 -19.15 0.07
N ALA A 453 33.41 -19.07 0.86
CA ALA A 453 33.40 -18.41 2.17
C ALA A 453 34.78 -17.81 2.46
N LYS A 454 34.83 -16.89 3.41
CA LYS A 454 36.11 -16.43 3.95
C LYS A 454 36.75 -17.50 4.81
N ASP A 455 38.04 -17.73 4.61
CA ASP A 455 38.85 -18.56 5.50
C ASP A 455 39.24 -17.80 6.79
N THR A 456 40.04 -18.43 7.65
CA THR A 456 40.51 -17.81 8.91
C THR A 456 41.41 -16.59 8.72
N SER A 457 41.97 -16.38 7.52
CA SER A 457 42.75 -15.19 7.17
C SER A 457 41.88 -14.05 6.63
N GLY A 458 40.60 -14.32 6.35
CA GLY A 458 39.65 -13.37 5.79
C GLY A 458 39.57 -13.38 4.26
N GLU A 459 40.28 -14.31 3.61
CA GLU A 459 40.32 -14.45 2.15
C GLU A 459 39.22 -15.35 1.62
N TRP A 460 38.63 -15.01 0.47
CA TRP A 460 37.58 -15.82 -0.15
C TRP A 460 38.16 -17.09 -0.78
N THR A 461 37.58 -18.23 -0.43
CA THR A 461 38.03 -19.55 -0.91
C THR A 461 36.83 -20.42 -1.27
N PHE A 462 37.04 -21.32 -2.22
CA PHE A 462 36.09 -22.40 -2.51
C PHE A 462 35.85 -23.27 -1.28
N GLN A 463 34.59 -23.59 -1.04
CA GLN A 463 34.18 -24.49 0.04
C GLN A 463 33.74 -25.83 -0.54
N LYS A 464 32.73 -25.82 -1.42
CA LYS A 464 32.19 -27.02 -2.08
C LYS A 464 31.23 -26.68 -3.21
N ASP A 465 30.88 -27.68 -4.00
CA ASP A 465 29.97 -27.63 -5.16
C ASP A 465 28.65 -28.40 -4.92
N SER A 466 28.49 -29.00 -3.73
CA SER A 466 27.28 -29.68 -3.28
C SER A 466 26.36 -28.71 -2.53
N ILE A 467 25.06 -28.95 -2.60
CA ILE A 467 24.01 -28.19 -1.90
C ILE A 467 23.48 -29.06 -0.76
N ASP A 468 23.59 -28.61 0.50
CA ASP A 468 23.04 -29.38 1.64
C ASP A 468 21.57 -29.08 1.88
N ALA A 469 21.16 -27.84 1.68
CA ALA A 469 19.77 -27.45 1.77
C ALA A 469 19.38 -26.41 0.72
N THR A 470 18.09 -26.38 0.46
CA THR A 470 17.49 -25.48 -0.51
C THR A 470 16.24 -24.86 0.05
N GLN A 471 15.93 -23.61 -0.30
CA GLN A 471 14.68 -22.96 0.07
C GLN A 471 14.09 -22.20 -1.11
N MET A 472 12.78 -22.36 -1.30
CA MET A 472 12.01 -21.54 -2.22
C MET A 472 10.70 -21.13 -1.54
N LEU A 473 10.55 -19.82 -1.28
CA LEU A 473 9.34 -19.24 -0.71
C LEU A 473 8.68 -18.29 -1.72
N PHE A 474 7.35 -18.25 -1.73
CA PHE A 474 6.53 -17.35 -2.55
C PHE A 474 6.68 -17.50 -4.08
N ALA A 475 7.41 -18.52 -4.53
CA ALA A 475 7.64 -18.87 -5.91
C ALA A 475 7.40 -20.37 -6.14
N ASP A 476 7.11 -20.71 -7.39
CA ASP A 476 7.17 -22.05 -7.94
C ASP A 476 8.20 -22.09 -9.08
N PRO A 477 8.78 -23.27 -9.38
CA PRO A 477 9.61 -23.46 -10.56
C PRO A 477 8.81 -23.46 -11.86
N ILE A 478 9.53 -23.38 -12.98
CA ILE A 478 9.01 -23.29 -14.35
C ILE A 478 9.25 -24.61 -15.09
N ASN A 479 8.31 -25.02 -15.94
CA ASN A 479 8.51 -26.18 -16.82
C ASN A 479 9.38 -25.83 -18.05
N VAL A 480 10.69 -25.70 -17.83
CA VAL A 480 11.68 -25.34 -18.86
C VAL A 480 11.69 -26.35 -20.02
N LYS A 481 11.47 -27.64 -19.75
CA LYS A 481 11.39 -28.69 -20.79
C LYS A 481 10.24 -28.47 -21.77
N LYS A 482 9.15 -27.82 -21.33
CA LYS A 482 7.99 -27.47 -22.17
C LYS A 482 8.08 -26.09 -22.83
N MET A 483 9.13 -25.31 -22.58
CA MET A 483 9.31 -24.03 -23.29
C MET A 483 9.53 -24.28 -24.78
N PRO A 484 8.79 -23.59 -25.68
CA PRO A 484 8.99 -23.68 -27.13
C PRO A 484 10.45 -23.43 -27.51
N LYS A 485 10.91 -24.05 -28.60
CA LYS A 485 12.23 -23.79 -29.20
C LYS A 485 12.10 -22.67 -30.24
N PHE A 486 13.10 -21.81 -30.33
CA PHE A 486 13.17 -20.70 -31.28
C PHE A 486 14.56 -20.62 -31.89
#